data_AF-A0A428Z3W1-F1
#
_entry.id   AF-A0A428Z3W1-F1
#
_cell.length_a   1.000
_cell.length_b   1.000
_cell.length_c   1.000
_cell.angle_alpha   90.00
_cell.angle_beta   90.00
_cell.angle_gamma   90.00
#
_symmetry.space_group_name_H-M   'P 1'
#
loop_
_entity.id
_entity.type
_entity.pdbx_description
1 polymer ?
#
loop_
_entity_poly.entity_id
_entity_poly.type
_entity_poly.pdbx_seq_one_letter_code
_entity_poly.pdbx_strand_id
1 'polypeptide(L)'
;MWHPSPRPDLGFTCKVCGRNNSLTHERWNKECSEPQWYYSLDQVVTDLLTQNGDVPLLAVAELGSSKRSVMWAPELLVNWRESQSEIDIAAIIDGKVVVGEAKSNSKLKTAKKSTDKAVSRFVGTARLLQADHIVLATTENSWAEVAVTAVEVAVKKFWTSGPLPTVSQLTNLRPRKQTPSKPDVSDV
;
A
#
# COMPACT_ATOMS: atom_id res chain seq x y z
N MET A 1 8.48 -22.77 -10.96
CA MET A 1 9.50 -23.83 -11.12
C MET A 1 10.85 -23.12 -11.16
N TRP A 2 11.61 -23.17 -10.07
CA TRP A 2 12.95 -22.59 -10.03
C TRP A 2 13.91 -23.57 -10.71
N HIS A 3 14.65 -23.12 -11.72
CA HIS A 3 15.71 -23.93 -12.31
C HIS A 3 16.93 -23.89 -11.38
N PRO A 4 17.56 -25.03 -11.06
CA PRO A 4 18.83 -25.01 -10.34
C PRO A 4 19.87 -24.27 -11.18
N SER A 5 20.58 -23.34 -10.54
CA SER A 5 21.76 -22.66 -11.10
C SER A 5 22.78 -23.69 -11.60
N PRO A 6 23.47 -23.44 -12.73
CA PRO A 6 24.52 -24.32 -13.20
C PRO A 6 25.67 -24.40 -12.19
N ARG A 7 26.39 -25.52 -12.23
CA ARG A 7 27.45 -25.92 -11.28
C ARG A 7 28.49 -24.79 -11.06
N PRO A 8 29.13 -24.74 -9.87
CA PRO A 8 30.07 -23.68 -9.48
C PRO A 8 31.47 -23.77 -10.13
N ASP A 9 31.63 -24.44 -11.27
CA ASP A 9 32.90 -24.54 -12.01
C ASP A 9 33.06 -23.47 -13.12
N LEU A 10 32.16 -22.50 -13.19
CA LEU A 10 32.20 -21.40 -14.15
C LEU A 10 33.33 -20.40 -13.84
N GLY A 11 34.45 -20.54 -14.55
CA GLY A 11 35.40 -19.46 -14.75
C GLY A 11 34.91 -18.49 -15.82
N PHE A 12 35.21 -17.19 -15.69
CA PHE A 12 34.98 -16.21 -16.74
C PHE A 12 36.23 -15.38 -17.03
N THR A 13 36.43 -14.99 -18.28
CA THR A 13 37.52 -14.11 -18.71
C THR A 13 37.05 -12.66 -18.65
N CYS A 14 37.77 -11.81 -17.93
CA CYS A 14 37.48 -10.38 -17.89
C CYS A 14 37.70 -9.77 -19.28
N LYS A 15 36.68 -9.12 -19.85
CA LYS A 15 36.75 -8.50 -21.18
C LYS A 15 37.64 -7.25 -21.23
N VAL A 16 38.00 -6.68 -20.08
CA VAL A 16 38.82 -5.45 -20.00
C VAL A 16 40.31 -5.79 -19.86
N CYS A 17 40.66 -6.75 -19.00
CA CYS A 17 42.06 -7.07 -18.70
C CYS A 17 42.50 -8.48 -19.13
N GLY A 18 41.61 -9.28 -19.70
CA GLY A 18 41.92 -10.61 -20.23
C GLY A 18 42.22 -11.69 -19.18
N ARG A 19 42.17 -11.39 -17.88
CA ARG A 19 42.43 -12.39 -16.84
C ARG A 19 41.28 -13.37 -16.69
N ASN A 20 41.62 -14.65 -16.55
CA ASN A 20 40.69 -15.69 -16.16
C ASN A 20 40.43 -15.63 -14.65
N ASN A 21 39.16 -15.47 -14.29
CA ASN A 21 38.68 -15.54 -12.92
C ASN A 21 37.93 -16.84 -12.71
N SER A 22 38.46 -17.70 -11.83
CA SER A 22 37.78 -18.90 -11.34
C SER A 22 36.90 -18.52 -10.14
N LEU A 23 35.59 -18.77 -10.23
CA LEU A 23 34.65 -18.57 -9.11
C LEU A 23 34.75 -19.74 -8.12
N THR A 24 35.90 -19.88 -7.45
CA THR A 24 36.11 -20.90 -6.42
C THR A 24 35.43 -20.50 -5.12
N HIS A 25 34.76 -21.45 -4.44
CA HIS A 25 34.08 -21.25 -3.14
C HIS A 25 34.94 -20.46 -2.14
N GLU A 26 36.22 -20.81 -2.01
CA GLU A 26 37.20 -20.18 -1.11
C GLU A 26 37.46 -18.69 -1.40
N ARG A 27 37.13 -18.18 -2.60
CA ARG A 27 37.32 -16.78 -2.98
C ARG A 27 36.07 -15.93 -2.79
N TRP A 28 34.88 -16.51 -2.89
CA TRP A 28 33.63 -15.75 -2.76
C TRP A 28 32.91 -15.99 -1.43
N ASN A 29 33.27 -17.02 -0.67
CA ASN A 29 32.63 -17.36 0.60
C ASN A 29 33.65 -17.77 1.68
N LYS A 30 34.29 -16.78 2.31
CA LYS A 30 35.42 -17.00 3.23
C LYS A 30 35.02 -17.34 4.67
N GLU A 31 33.83 -16.95 5.15
CA GLU A 31 33.49 -17.07 6.59
C GLU A 31 32.02 -17.40 6.93
N CYS A 32 31.11 -17.59 5.96
CA CYS A 32 29.70 -17.89 6.27
C CYS A 32 29.19 -19.09 5.48
N SER A 33 28.33 -19.92 6.08
CA SER A 33 27.66 -21.04 5.39
C SER A 33 26.72 -20.57 4.26
N GLU A 34 26.49 -19.25 4.16
CA GLU A 34 25.70 -18.61 3.12
C GLU A 34 26.43 -17.35 2.60
N PRO A 35 26.44 -17.11 1.27
CA PRO A 35 26.90 -15.85 0.70
C PRO A 35 26.25 -14.65 1.38
N GLN A 36 27.08 -13.69 1.77
CA GLN A 36 26.65 -12.37 2.24
C GLN A 36 26.24 -11.45 1.07
N TRP A 37 25.65 -12.00 0.00
CA TRP A 37 25.00 -11.15 -1.00
C TRP A 37 23.83 -10.49 -0.29
N TYR A 38 23.98 -9.19 -0.02
CA TYR A 38 22.92 -8.33 0.47
C TYR A 38 21.74 -8.46 -0.50
N TYR A 39 20.75 -9.29 -0.14
CA TYR A 39 19.48 -9.31 -0.83
C TYR A 39 18.87 -7.92 -0.63
N SER A 40 18.90 -7.10 -1.68
CA SER A 40 18.07 -5.91 -1.74
C SER A 40 16.66 -6.34 -2.13
N LEU A 41 15.67 -5.61 -1.64
CA LEU A 41 14.34 -5.69 -2.24
C LEU A 41 14.44 -5.29 -3.72
N ASP A 42 13.58 -5.90 -4.53
CA ASP A 42 13.39 -5.47 -5.91
C ASP A 42 13.14 -3.96 -5.95
N GLN A 43 13.65 -3.28 -6.97
CA GLN A 43 13.55 -1.81 -7.07
C GLN A 43 12.09 -1.36 -7.05
N VAL A 44 11.18 -2.12 -7.65
CA VAL A 44 9.74 -1.80 -7.66
C VAL A 44 9.16 -1.82 -6.25
N VAL A 45 9.55 -2.81 -5.43
CA VAL A 45 9.12 -2.91 -4.04
C VAL A 45 9.75 -1.79 -3.21
N THR A 46 11.02 -1.48 -3.46
CA THR A 46 11.73 -0.39 -2.78
C THR A 46 11.07 0.96 -3.07
N ASP A 47 10.71 1.22 -4.32
CA ASP A 47 10.05 2.45 -4.74
C ASP A 47 8.65 2.57 -4.13
N LEU A 48 7.87 1.48 -4.15
CA LEU A 48 6.56 1.41 -3.50
C LEU A 48 6.66 1.82 -2.02
N LEU A 49 7.59 1.21 -1.28
CA LEU A 49 7.76 1.49 0.16
C LEU A 49 8.27 2.91 0.40
N THR A 50 9.26 3.36 -0.39
CA THR A 50 9.86 4.70 -0.23
C THR A 50 8.85 5.81 -0.53
N GLN A 51 7.91 5.56 -1.44
CA GLN A 51 6.85 6.51 -1.82
C GLN A 51 5.58 6.37 -0.96
N ASN A 52 5.58 5.49 0.04
CA ASN A 52 4.43 5.17 0.90
C ASN A 52 3.22 4.60 0.11
N GLY A 53 3.48 3.91 -1.00
CA GLY A 53 2.45 3.19 -1.77
C GLY A 53 1.88 1.97 -1.05
N ASP A 54 2.49 1.56 0.08
CA ASP A 54 1.99 0.53 0.97
C ASP A 54 0.87 1.00 1.90
N VAL A 55 0.67 2.32 2.08
CA VAL A 55 -0.34 2.85 3.02
C VAL A 55 -1.78 2.43 2.66
N PRO A 56 -2.25 2.50 1.40
CA PRO A 56 -3.56 1.96 1.03
C PRO A 56 -3.68 0.45 1.29
N LEU A 57 -2.61 -0.32 1.03
CA LEU A 57 -2.56 -1.75 1.30
C LEU A 57 -2.69 -2.05 2.80
N LEU A 58 -1.95 -1.33 3.65
CA LEU A 58 -2.04 -1.43 5.10
C LEU A 58 -3.44 -1.06 5.61
N ALA A 59 -4.07 -0.04 5.02
CA ALA A 59 -5.41 0.37 5.38
C ALA A 59 -6.44 -0.73 5.10
N VAL A 60 -6.41 -1.31 3.90
CA VAL A 60 -7.32 -2.40 3.51
C VAL A 60 -7.07 -3.65 4.34
N ALA A 61 -5.79 -4.00 4.61
CA ALA A 61 -5.45 -5.14 5.45
C ALA A 61 -5.99 -4.98 6.88
N GLU A 62 -5.91 -3.79 7.47
CA GLU A 62 -6.44 -3.51 8.80
C GLU A 62 -7.98 -3.54 8.82
N LEU A 63 -8.64 -2.88 7.86
CA LEU A 63 -10.11 -2.91 7.71
C LEU A 63 -10.65 -4.33 7.51
N GLY A 64 -9.89 -5.16 6.79
CA GLY A 64 -10.22 -6.54 6.46
C GLY A 64 -9.85 -7.59 7.50
N SER A 65 -9.04 -7.24 8.52
CA SER A 65 -8.36 -8.21 9.41
C SER A 65 -9.28 -9.17 10.19
N SER A 66 -10.55 -8.81 10.36
CA SER A 66 -11.57 -9.60 11.06
C SER A 66 -12.81 -9.88 10.20
N LYS A 67 -12.70 -9.69 8.88
CA LYS A 67 -13.82 -9.72 7.93
C LYS A 67 -13.84 -11.03 7.18
N ARG A 68 -15.03 -11.44 6.73
CA ARG A 68 -15.22 -12.72 6.03
C ARG A 68 -14.87 -12.62 4.55
N SER A 69 -15.10 -11.45 3.95
CA SER A 69 -14.83 -11.20 2.54
C SER A 69 -14.23 -9.82 2.33
N VAL A 70 -13.16 -9.77 1.55
CA VAL A 70 -12.49 -8.53 1.12
C VAL A 70 -12.17 -8.64 -0.36
N MET A 71 -12.67 -7.69 -1.14
CA MET A 71 -12.23 -7.44 -2.51
C MET A 71 -11.67 -6.03 -2.58
N TRP A 72 -10.52 -5.84 -3.21
CA TRP A 72 -9.86 -4.54 -3.29
C TRP A 72 -9.39 -4.28 -4.72
N ALA A 73 -9.65 -3.07 -5.19
CA ALA A 73 -9.09 -2.52 -6.42
C ALA A 73 -8.09 -1.41 -6.04
N PRO A 74 -6.77 -1.63 -6.19
CA PRO A 74 -5.78 -0.58 -5.97
C PRO A 74 -5.93 0.52 -7.02
N GLU A 75 -5.72 1.77 -6.61
CA GLU A 75 -5.61 2.95 -7.49
C GLU A 75 -6.79 3.07 -8.49
N LEU A 76 -8.02 2.90 -7.99
CA LEU A 76 -9.20 2.89 -8.85
C LEU A 76 -9.42 4.26 -9.48
N LEU A 77 -9.35 4.32 -10.81
CA LEU A 77 -9.67 5.51 -11.59
C LEU A 77 -11.16 5.58 -11.92
N VAL A 78 -11.80 6.65 -11.47
CA VAL A 78 -13.23 6.90 -11.71
C VAL A 78 -13.42 8.22 -12.44
N ASN A 79 -14.21 8.20 -13.50
CA ASN A 79 -14.62 9.41 -14.19
C ASN A 79 -15.68 10.14 -13.36
N TRP A 80 -15.36 11.34 -12.89
CA TRP A 80 -16.26 12.21 -12.18
C TRP A 80 -16.39 13.55 -12.91
N ARG A 81 -17.58 13.80 -13.45
CA ARG A 81 -17.85 14.93 -14.38
C ARG A 81 -16.85 14.89 -15.54
N GLU A 82 -16.17 16.00 -15.80
CA GLU A 82 -15.18 16.16 -16.88
C GLU A 82 -13.75 15.84 -16.41
N SER A 83 -13.58 15.14 -15.28
CA SER A 83 -12.28 14.85 -14.70
C SER A 83 -12.17 13.40 -14.25
N GLN A 84 -10.94 12.88 -14.21
CA GLN A 84 -10.65 11.60 -13.57
C GLN A 84 -10.29 11.83 -12.09
N SER A 85 -10.85 11.00 -11.22
CA SER A 85 -10.50 10.92 -9.81
C SER A 85 -9.91 9.55 -9.55
N GLU A 86 -8.69 9.54 -9.03
CA GLU A 86 -8.10 8.36 -8.43
C GLU A 86 -8.64 8.18 -7.02
N ILE A 87 -8.84 6.93 -6.61
CA ILE A 87 -9.28 6.52 -5.29
C ILE A 87 -8.24 5.54 -4.74
N ASP A 88 -7.57 5.95 -3.66
CA ASP A 88 -6.51 5.16 -3.02
C ASP A 88 -7.06 3.83 -2.46
N ILE A 89 -8.24 3.89 -1.82
CA ILE A 89 -8.91 2.73 -1.24
C ILE A 89 -10.27 2.55 -1.91
N ALA A 90 -10.41 1.51 -2.72
CA ALA A 90 -11.70 1.08 -3.27
C ALA A 90 -11.89 -0.41 -2.99
N ALA A 91 -12.74 -0.75 -2.04
CA ALA A 91 -12.92 -2.11 -1.58
C ALA A 91 -14.39 -2.48 -1.35
N ILE A 92 -14.67 -3.78 -1.40
CA ILE A 92 -15.91 -4.37 -0.90
C ILE A 92 -15.55 -5.23 0.30
N ILE A 93 -16.04 -4.86 1.49
CA ILE A 93 -15.74 -5.54 2.75
C ILE A 93 -17.05 -5.99 3.39
N ASP A 94 -17.23 -7.31 3.52
CA ASP A 94 -18.49 -7.93 3.97
C ASP A 94 -19.74 -7.36 3.27
N GLY A 95 -19.63 -7.15 1.95
CA GLY A 95 -20.70 -6.63 1.11
C GLY A 95 -20.90 -5.11 1.14
N LYS A 96 -20.09 -4.36 1.91
CA LYS A 96 -20.13 -2.89 1.98
C LYS A 96 -19.09 -2.27 1.06
N VAL A 97 -19.49 -1.24 0.32
CA VAL A 97 -18.58 -0.44 -0.52
C VAL A 97 -17.81 0.52 0.37
N VAL A 98 -16.49 0.32 0.45
CA VAL A 98 -15.55 1.15 1.21
C VAL A 98 -14.72 1.97 0.23
N VAL A 99 -14.79 3.29 0.36
CA VAL A 99 -13.99 4.24 -0.42
C VAL A 99 -13.12 5.05 0.53
N GLY A 100 -11.88 5.35 0.16
CA GLY A 100 -11.01 6.09 1.05
C GLY A 100 -9.82 6.75 0.38
N GLU A 101 -9.25 7.69 1.14
CA GLU A 101 -8.00 8.37 0.82
C GLU A 101 -6.94 7.88 1.82
N ALA A 102 -5.75 7.56 1.33
CA ALA A 102 -4.63 7.11 2.13
C ALA A 102 -3.43 8.04 1.95
N LYS A 103 -2.85 8.52 3.06
CA LYS A 103 -1.72 9.45 3.01
C LYS A 103 -0.72 9.17 4.14
N SER A 104 0.57 9.25 3.82
CA SER A 104 1.63 9.27 4.84
C SER A 104 1.71 10.58 5.62
N ASN A 105 0.91 11.58 5.23
CA ASN A 105 0.73 12.83 5.96
C ASN A 105 -0.75 13.04 6.31
N SER A 106 -1.03 13.89 7.29
CA SER A 106 -2.38 14.11 7.83
C SER A 106 -3.18 15.19 7.09
N LYS A 107 -2.88 15.48 5.81
CA LYS A 107 -3.41 16.65 5.08
C LYS A 107 -3.95 16.31 3.69
N LEU A 108 -5.16 16.79 3.38
CA LEU A 108 -5.66 16.91 2.00
C LEU A 108 -5.10 18.21 1.37
N LYS A 109 -3.99 18.11 0.63
CA LYS A 109 -3.27 19.16 -0.13
C LYS A 109 -3.44 20.63 0.33
N THR A 110 -2.30 21.20 0.72
CA THR A 110 -2.05 22.57 1.17
C THR A 110 -2.35 23.64 0.11
N ALA A 111 -3.58 24.19 0.14
CA ALA A 111 -3.96 25.58 -0.13
C ALA A 111 -5.51 25.65 -0.09
N LYS A 112 -6.12 26.56 0.67
CA LYS A 112 -7.60 26.60 0.90
C LYS A 112 -8.48 26.33 -0.35
N LYS A 113 -8.13 26.91 -1.52
CA LYS A 113 -8.87 26.72 -2.77
C LYS A 113 -8.70 25.33 -3.42
N SER A 114 -7.60 24.63 -3.18
CA SER A 114 -7.37 23.28 -3.70
C SER A 114 -8.03 22.21 -2.81
N THR A 115 -8.17 22.47 -1.50
CA THR A 115 -8.82 21.55 -0.57
C THR A 115 -10.30 21.35 -0.89
N ASP A 116 -11.08 22.42 -1.13
CA ASP A 116 -12.52 22.29 -1.41
C ASP A 116 -12.80 21.50 -2.70
N LYS A 117 -11.99 21.72 -3.75
CA LYS A 117 -12.10 20.99 -5.01
C LYS A 117 -11.70 19.53 -4.84
N ALA A 118 -10.61 19.26 -4.13
CA ALA A 118 -10.14 17.90 -3.86
C ALA A 118 -11.18 17.11 -3.04
N VAL A 119 -11.69 17.70 -1.97
CA VAL A 119 -12.75 17.11 -1.12
C VAL A 119 -14.03 16.91 -1.93
N SER A 120 -14.45 17.91 -2.71
CA SER A 120 -15.66 17.79 -3.54
C SER A 120 -15.54 16.68 -4.58
N ARG A 121 -14.36 16.53 -5.20
CA ARG A 121 -14.09 15.46 -6.15
C ARG A 121 -14.08 14.11 -5.45
N PHE A 122 -13.37 13.97 -4.34
CA PHE A 122 -13.31 12.73 -3.55
C PHE A 122 -14.69 12.27 -3.08
N VAL A 123 -15.44 13.14 -2.41
CA VAL A 123 -16.78 12.83 -1.90
C VAL A 123 -17.78 12.64 -3.04
N GLY A 124 -17.64 13.40 -4.13
CA GLY A 124 -18.44 13.23 -5.34
C GLY A 124 -18.23 11.86 -6.00
N THR A 125 -16.99 11.38 -6.05
CA THR A 125 -16.66 10.02 -6.52
C THR A 125 -17.19 8.96 -5.57
N ALA A 126 -17.03 9.14 -4.25
CA ALA A 126 -17.60 8.23 -3.25
C ALA A 126 -19.13 8.13 -3.38
N ARG A 127 -19.81 9.26 -3.69
CA ARG A 127 -21.27 9.28 -3.94
C ARG A 127 -21.64 8.52 -5.20
N LEU A 128 -20.85 8.64 -6.27
CA LEU A 128 -21.06 7.93 -7.52
C LEU A 128 -20.93 6.41 -7.32
N LEU A 129 -19.95 5.99 -6.51
CA LEU A 129 -19.74 4.60 -6.13
C LEU A 129 -20.73 4.09 -5.08
N GLN A 130 -21.64 4.94 -4.58
CA GLN A 130 -22.55 4.64 -3.48
C GLN A 130 -21.82 4.04 -2.26
N ALA A 131 -20.71 4.66 -1.86
CA ALA A 131 -19.95 4.20 -0.70
C ALA A 131 -20.85 4.09 0.55
N ASP A 132 -20.74 2.97 1.26
CA ASP A 132 -21.33 2.76 2.58
C ASP A 132 -20.40 3.30 3.68
N HIS A 133 -19.10 3.32 3.41
CA HIS A 133 -18.07 3.72 4.36
C HIS A 133 -17.00 4.54 3.64
N ILE A 134 -16.77 5.76 4.14
CA ILE A 134 -15.66 6.62 3.74
C ILE A 134 -14.55 6.54 4.81
N VAL A 135 -13.33 6.19 4.39
CA VAL A 135 -12.17 6.06 5.28
C VAL A 135 -11.10 7.08 4.94
N LEU A 136 -10.61 7.79 5.95
CA LEU A 136 -9.40 8.60 5.88
C LEU A 136 -8.27 7.86 6.58
N ALA A 137 -7.33 7.31 5.81
CA ALA A 137 -6.26 6.45 6.28
C ALA A 137 -4.91 7.18 6.32
N THR A 138 -4.17 7.05 7.43
CA THR A 138 -2.85 7.67 7.56
C THR A 138 -1.89 6.90 8.46
N THR A 139 -0.59 7.07 8.20
CA THR A 139 0.50 6.60 9.07
C THR A 139 0.68 7.47 10.31
N GLU A 140 0.14 8.69 10.29
CA GLU A 140 0.15 9.64 11.40
C GLU A 140 -0.84 9.26 12.50
N ASN A 141 -0.72 9.88 13.67
CA ASN A 141 -1.61 9.60 14.80
C ASN A 141 -3.03 10.16 14.63
N SER A 142 -3.21 11.16 13.78
CA SER A 142 -4.50 11.79 13.47
C SER A 142 -4.50 12.48 12.12
N TRP A 143 -5.70 12.67 11.54
CA TRP A 143 -5.90 13.64 10.46
C TRP A 143 -6.06 15.06 11.00
N ALA A 144 -5.71 16.06 10.19
CA ALA A 144 -6.05 17.44 10.50
C ALA A 144 -7.57 17.60 10.61
N GLU A 145 -8.05 18.18 11.71
CA GLU A 145 -9.49 18.35 12.01
C GLU A 145 -10.24 19.07 10.87
N VAL A 146 -9.57 20.06 10.25
CA VAL A 146 -10.10 20.80 9.09
C VAL A 146 -10.39 19.87 7.91
N ALA A 147 -9.55 18.87 7.66
CA ALA A 147 -9.74 17.92 6.57
C ALA A 147 -10.93 16.98 6.84
N VAL A 148 -11.02 16.47 8.06
CA VAL A 148 -12.14 15.60 8.50
C VAL A 148 -13.46 16.36 8.41
N THR A 149 -13.50 17.57 8.97
CA THR A 149 -14.68 18.45 8.93
C THR A 149 -15.09 18.77 7.49
N ALA A 150 -14.13 19.05 6.61
CA ALA A 150 -14.42 19.33 5.21
C ALA A 150 -15.07 18.12 4.51
N VAL A 151 -14.59 16.90 4.78
CA VAL A 151 -15.19 15.66 4.25
C VAL A 151 -16.60 15.47 4.78
N GLU A 152 -16.82 15.61 6.09
CA GLU A 152 -18.15 15.46 6.69
C GLU A 152 -19.17 16.48 6.14
N VAL A 153 -18.76 17.74 6.00
CA VAL A 153 -19.57 18.80 5.39
C VAL A 153 -19.89 18.47 3.94
N ALA A 154 -18.90 18.00 3.17
CA ALA A 154 -19.11 17.60 1.79
C ALA A 154 -20.04 16.37 1.69
N VAL A 155 -19.93 15.37 2.56
CA VAL A 155 -20.84 14.21 2.59
C VAL A 155 -22.28 14.69 2.72
N LYS A 156 -22.58 15.55 3.69
CA LYS A 156 -23.93 16.13 3.87
C LYS A 156 -24.41 16.91 2.65
N LYS A 157 -23.49 17.55 1.92
CA LYS A 157 -23.81 18.32 0.71
C LYS A 157 -24.11 17.43 -0.50
N PHE A 158 -23.35 16.35 -0.69
CA PHE A 158 -23.42 15.49 -1.89
C PHE A 158 -24.40 14.31 -1.73
N TRP A 159 -24.67 13.84 -0.51
CA TRP A 159 -25.70 12.85 -0.23
C TRP A 159 -27.03 13.51 0.07
N THR A 160 -27.80 13.78 -0.99
CA THR A 160 -29.17 14.33 -0.88
C THR A 160 -30.25 13.26 -0.73
N SER A 161 -29.90 11.99 -0.91
CA SER A 161 -30.82 10.84 -0.87
C SER A 161 -30.08 9.55 -0.52
N GLY A 162 -30.80 8.59 0.07
CA GLY A 162 -30.28 7.30 0.51
C GLY A 162 -29.62 7.35 1.89
N PRO A 163 -29.13 6.20 2.39
CA PRO A 163 -28.39 6.15 3.64
C PRO A 163 -27.07 6.93 3.52
N LEU A 164 -26.71 7.66 4.57
CA LEU A 164 -25.43 8.35 4.65
C LEU A 164 -24.30 7.36 4.89
N PRO A 165 -23.13 7.53 4.24
CA PRO A 165 -21.97 6.73 4.55
C PRO A 165 -21.49 7.04 5.97
N THR A 166 -20.95 6.03 6.65
CA THR A 166 -20.14 6.28 7.84
C THR A 166 -18.81 6.90 7.43
N VAL A 167 -18.31 7.89 8.17
CA VAL A 167 -16.97 8.45 7.98
C VAL A 167 -16.11 8.04 9.16
N SER A 168 -14.92 7.48 8.91
CA SER A 168 -13.98 7.15 9.99
C SER A 168 -12.55 7.47 9.61
N GLN A 169 -11.70 7.55 10.65
CA GLN A 169 -10.26 7.66 10.49
C GLN A 169 -9.61 6.32 10.81
N LEU A 170 -8.55 6.00 10.06
CA LEU A 170 -7.67 4.88 10.35
C LEU A 170 -6.25 5.43 10.46
N THR A 171 -5.71 5.45 11.68
CA THR A 171 -4.46 6.16 12.00
C THR A 171 -3.38 5.18 12.45
N ASN A 172 -2.14 5.67 12.54
CA ASN A 172 -0.98 4.89 12.95
C ASN A 172 -0.75 3.63 12.09
N LEU A 173 -1.10 3.69 10.80
CA LEU A 173 -0.87 2.58 9.89
C LEU A 173 0.62 2.29 9.77
N ARG A 174 1.00 1.06 10.10
CA ARG A 174 2.38 0.56 10.02
C ARG A 174 2.36 -0.93 9.71
N PRO A 175 3.37 -1.47 9.02
CA PRO A 175 3.53 -2.91 8.87
C PRO A 175 3.55 -3.58 10.26
N ARG A 176 2.73 -4.61 10.45
CA ARG A 176 2.77 -5.41 11.67
C ARG A 176 4.13 -6.11 11.75
N LYS A 177 4.78 -6.06 12.91
CA LYS A 177 5.93 -6.92 13.17
C LYS A 177 5.44 -8.37 13.13
N GLN A 178 5.90 -9.15 12.15
CA GLN A 178 5.72 -10.60 12.20
C GLN A 178 6.46 -11.10 13.44
N THR A 179 5.71 -11.65 14.40
CA THR A 179 6.33 -12.43 15.47
C THR A 179 6.63 -13.79 14.85
N PRO A 180 7.88 -14.28 14.84
CA PRO A 180 8.18 -15.58 14.26
C PRO A 180 7.34 -16.64 14.95
N SER A 181 6.53 -17.36 14.19
CA SER A 181 5.87 -18.56 14.68
C SER A 181 6.95 -19.57 15.07
N LYS A 182 6.89 -20.09 16.30
CA LYS A 182 7.72 -21.25 16.67
C LYS A 182 7.48 -22.35 15.64
N PRO A 183 8.52 -22.99 15.08
CA PRO A 183 8.33 -24.18 14.28
C PRO A 183 7.63 -25.24 15.14
N ASP A 184 6.61 -25.86 14.56
CA ASP A 184 5.92 -26.99 15.18
C ASP A 184 6.89 -28.18 15.17
N VAL A 185 7.52 -28.44 16.32
CA VAL A 185 8.43 -29.57 16.51
C VAL A 185 7.58 -30.79 16.87
N SER A 186 6.78 -31.27 15.92
CA SER A 186 5.97 -32.48 16.10
C SER A 186 6.15 -33.54 15.02
N ASP A 187 7.03 -33.34 14.03
CA ASP A 187 7.41 -34.38 13.07
C ASP A 187 8.95 -34.58 13.03
N VAL A 188 9.47 -35.36 13.98
CA VAL A 188 10.76 -36.09 13.88
C VAL A 188 10.58 -37.49 14.44
#